data_AF-A0AAD5CK69-F1
#
_entry.id   AF-A0AAD5CK69-F1
#
_cell.length_a   1.000
_cell.length_b   1.000
_cell.length_c   1.000
_cell.angle_alpha   90.00
_cell.angle_beta   90.00
_cell.angle_gamma   90.00
#
_symmetry.space_group_name_H-M   'P 1'
#
loop_
_entity.id
_entity.type
_entity.pdbx_description
1 polymer ?
#
loop_
_entity_poly.entity_id
_entity_poly.type
_entity_poly.pdbx_seq_one_letter_code
_entity_poly.pdbx_strand_id
1 'polypeptide(L)'
;MDATDRRYFEEEDSSLTKTMKGAATGLAAGTIWGTIVATWLDVPRVERNVALPGLIRTLKMMGNHGLTFAAIGGVYIGVEQLTQNYRQKRDFVNGAVGGFVAGAAILGFKGKSISTAISAGAALAATSAAIDVGGQTTRVDTGKEYYPYTTKKRADAAN
;
A
#
# COMPACT_ATOMS: atom_id res chain seq x y z
N MET A 1 -6.33 23.58 21.60
CA MET A 1 -5.38 22.70 20.89
C MET A 1 -4.02 23.37 20.93
N ASP A 2 -3.03 22.71 21.52
CA ASP A 2 -1.69 23.25 21.72
C ASP A 2 -0.86 23.15 20.41
N ALA A 3 0.13 24.03 20.22
CA ALA A 3 0.87 24.14 18.95
C ALA A 3 1.74 22.90 18.63
N THR A 4 2.18 22.20 19.67
CA THR A 4 2.90 20.91 19.61
C THR A 4 2.00 19.80 19.10
N ASP A 5 0.79 19.66 19.64
CA ASP A 5 -0.20 18.67 19.16
C ASP A 5 -0.50 18.88 17.68
N ARG A 6 -0.64 20.13 17.23
CA ARG A 6 -0.88 20.46 15.82
C ARG A 6 0.27 20.02 14.90
N ARG A 7 1.53 20.18 15.33
CA ARG A 7 2.71 19.67 14.60
C ARG A 7 2.78 18.15 14.57
N TYR A 8 2.47 17.47 15.68
CA TYR A 8 2.42 16.00 15.71
C TYR A 8 1.37 15.46 14.74
N PHE A 9 0.19 16.08 14.66
CA PHE A 9 -0.82 15.68 13.69
C PHE A 9 -0.42 16.04 12.25
N GLU A 10 0.23 17.17 12.00
CA GLU A 10 0.76 17.51 10.67
C GLU A 10 1.87 16.55 10.20
N GLU A 11 2.73 16.08 11.11
CA GLU A 11 3.76 15.07 10.81
C GLU A 11 3.16 13.66 10.60
N GLU A 12 2.12 13.29 11.37
CA GLU A 12 1.38 12.04 11.17
C GLU A 12 0.51 12.03 9.90
N ASP A 13 -0.05 13.18 9.51
CA ASP A 13 -0.85 13.34 8.29
C ASP A 13 -0.02 13.60 7.03
N SER A 14 1.28 13.85 7.19
CA SER A 14 2.22 14.09 6.09
C SER A 14 2.18 12.96 5.08
N SER A 15 2.12 13.34 3.80
CA SER A 15 2.10 12.43 2.65
C SER A 15 3.21 11.39 2.69
N LEU A 16 4.37 11.78 3.19
CA LEU A 16 5.53 10.93 3.37
C LEU A 16 5.29 9.85 4.42
N THR A 17 4.73 10.21 5.58
CA THR A 17 4.42 9.27 6.67
C THR A 17 3.41 8.22 6.24
N LYS A 18 2.37 8.61 5.50
CA LYS A 18 1.38 7.68 4.94
C LYS A 18 1.99 6.73 3.91
N THR A 19 2.85 7.24 3.03
CA THR A 19 3.58 6.42 2.06
C THR A 19 4.53 5.44 2.74
N MET A 20 5.24 5.88 3.78
CA MET A 20 6.10 5.02 4.60
C MET A 20 5.30 3.95 5.33
N LYS A 21 4.12 4.29 5.88
CA LYS A 21 3.19 3.32 6.49
C LYS A 21 2.75 2.28 5.45
N GLY A 22 2.36 2.69 4.24
CA GLY A 22 2.00 1.79 3.14
C GLY A 22 3.16 0.89 2.70
N ALA A 23 4.38 1.43 2.63
CA ALA A 23 5.57 0.65 2.32
C ALA A 23 5.93 -0.32 3.44
N ALA A 24 5.80 0.07 4.71
CA ALA A 24 6.08 -0.77 5.86
C ALA A 24 5.09 -1.94 5.99
N THR A 25 3.79 -1.69 5.79
CA THR A 25 2.77 -2.76 5.77
C THR A 25 2.97 -3.69 4.59
N GLY A 26 3.29 -3.14 3.41
CA GLY A 26 3.68 -3.92 2.24
C GLY A 26 4.91 -4.79 2.51
N LEU A 27 5.94 -4.26 3.16
CA LEU A 27 7.13 -5.01 3.55
C LEU A 27 6.76 -6.18 4.46
N ALA A 28 5.99 -5.92 5.52
CA ALA A 28 5.56 -6.95 6.47
C ALA A 28 4.74 -8.06 5.80
N ALA A 29 3.78 -7.70 4.94
CA ALA A 29 3.04 -8.68 4.16
C ALA A 29 3.94 -9.47 3.20
N GLY A 30 4.89 -8.80 2.55
CA GLY A 30 5.81 -9.41 1.60
C GLY A 30 6.85 -10.33 2.24
N THR A 31 7.28 -10.05 3.47
CA THR A 31 8.17 -10.96 4.21
C THR A 31 7.42 -12.22 4.64
N ILE A 32 6.17 -12.11 5.11
CA ILE A 32 5.31 -13.25 5.42
C ILE A 32 5.06 -14.09 4.15
N TRP A 33 4.75 -13.45 3.02
CA TRP A 33 4.60 -14.19 1.77
C TRP A 33 5.92 -14.85 1.34
N GLY A 34 7.03 -14.14 1.50
CA GLY A 34 8.37 -14.64 1.21
C GLY A 34 8.76 -15.85 2.05
N THR A 35 8.37 -15.92 3.33
CA THR A 35 8.63 -17.09 4.18
C THR A 35 7.81 -18.31 3.75
N ILE A 36 6.55 -18.11 3.35
CA ILE A 36 5.69 -19.20 2.83
C ILE A 36 6.31 -19.77 1.55
N VAL A 37 6.67 -18.90 0.60
CA VAL A 37 7.31 -19.32 -0.66
C VAL A 37 8.64 -20.01 -0.41
N ALA A 38 9.46 -19.51 0.52
CA ALA A 38 10.70 -20.15 0.92
C ALA A 38 10.47 -21.57 1.47
N THR A 39 9.44 -21.74 2.31
CA THR A 39 9.07 -23.03 2.91
C THR A 39 8.64 -24.06 1.86
N TRP A 40 7.95 -23.62 0.79
CA TRP A 40 7.46 -24.52 -0.26
C TRP A 40 8.51 -24.86 -1.31
N LEU A 41 9.45 -23.96 -1.58
CA LEU A 41 10.53 -24.17 -2.54
C LEU A 41 11.72 -24.94 -1.93
N ASP A 42 11.86 -24.96 -0.60
CA ASP A 42 12.76 -25.88 0.12
C ASP A 42 12.15 -27.29 0.23
N VAL A 43 11.97 -27.95 -0.91
CA VAL A 43 11.79 -29.41 -0.98
C VAL A 43 13.15 -30.05 -0.68
N PRO A 44 13.23 -31.06 0.22
CA PRO A 44 14.43 -31.38 0.99
C PRO A 44 15.57 -31.89 0.12
N ARG A 45 16.47 -30.99 -0.27
CA ARG A 45 17.83 -31.38 -0.63
C ARG A 45 18.62 -31.45 0.66
N VAL A 46 18.93 -32.68 1.07
CA VAL A 46 20.02 -33.01 1.98
C VAL A 46 21.30 -32.38 1.41
N GLU A 47 21.52 -31.09 1.66
CA GLU A 47 22.86 -30.52 1.61
C GLU A 47 23.47 -30.76 2.98
N ARG A 48 24.06 -31.95 3.10
CA ARG A 48 25.08 -32.23 4.09
C ARG A 48 26.07 -31.05 4.11
N ASN A 49 26.12 -30.33 5.22
CA ASN A 49 27.22 -29.46 5.66
C ASN A 49 27.38 -28.04 5.06
N VAL A 50 26.33 -27.33 4.67
CA VAL A 50 26.43 -25.85 4.51
C VAL A 50 25.08 -25.15 4.77
N ALA A 51 24.78 -24.81 6.03
CA ALA A 51 23.57 -24.08 6.40
C ALA A 51 23.58 -22.59 5.97
N LEU A 52 24.77 -22.01 5.79
CA LEU A 52 24.95 -20.59 5.46
C LEU A 52 24.46 -20.22 4.04
N PRO A 53 24.79 -20.96 2.96
CA PRO A 53 24.26 -20.70 1.62
C PRO A 53 22.73 -20.83 1.52
N GLY A 54 22.14 -21.79 2.21
CA GLY A 54 20.68 -21.98 2.28
C GLY A 54 19.97 -20.82 2.98
N LEU A 55 20.54 -20.33 4.09
CA LEU A 55 20.04 -19.16 4.81
C LEU A 55 20.13 -17.87 3.97
N ILE A 56 21.25 -17.65 3.27
CA ILE A 56 21.41 -16.48 2.39
C ILE A 56 20.38 -16.53 1.25
N ARG A 57 20.10 -17.71 0.70
CA ARG A 57 19.10 -17.88 -0.36
C ARG A 57 17.69 -17.58 0.12
N THR A 58 17.30 -18.08 1.29
CA THR A 58 15.99 -17.81 1.89
C THR A 58 15.83 -16.34 2.27
N LEU A 59 16.83 -15.73 2.90
CA LEU A 59 16.84 -14.29 3.18
C LEU A 59 16.73 -13.45 1.90
N LYS A 60 17.41 -13.84 0.82
CA LYS A 60 17.32 -13.14 -0.47
C LYS A 60 15.96 -13.30 -1.11
N MET A 61 15.31 -14.46 -0.99
CA MET A 61 13.93 -14.66 -1.45
C MET A 61 12.95 -13.81 -0.64
N MET A 62 13.03 -13.86 0.69
CA MET A 62 12.21 -13.04 1.58
C MET A 62 12.40 -11.54 1.31
N GLY A 63 13.65 -11.08 1.16
CA GLY A 63 13.97 -9.68 0.87
C GLY A 63 13.44 -9.25 -0.49
N ASN A 64 13.56 -10.08 -1.52
CA ASN A 64 13.05 -9.75 -2.85
C ASN A 64 11.52 -9.67 -2.89
N HIS A 65 10.82 -10.54 -2.15
CA HIS A 65 9.36 -10.46 -2.00
C HIS A 65 8.95 -9.26 -1.14
N GLY A 66 9.55 -9.08 0.04
CA GLY A 66 9.35 -7.94 0.93
C GLY A 66 9.51 -6.61 0.22
N LEU A 67 10.59 -6.43 -0.54
CA LEU A 67 10.83 -5.21 -1.31
C LEU A 67 9.75 -4.97 -2.37
N THR A 68 9.30 -6.02 -3.06
CA THR A 68 8.25 -5.84 -4.08
C THR A 68 6.91 -5.43 -3.49
N PHE A 69 6.49 -6.02 -2.37
CA PHE A 69 5.24 -5.63 -1.72
C PHE A 69 5.37 -4.26 -1.03
N ALA A 70 6.53 -3.92 -0.48
CA ALA A 70 6.82 -2.58 0.03
C ALA A 70 6.69 -1.52 -1.08
N ALA A 71 7.25 -1.81 -2.26
CA ALA A 71 7.15 -0.92 -3.42
C ALA A 71 5.69 -0.78 -3.90
N ILE A 72 4.93 -1.86 -3.95
CA ILE A 72 3.49 -1.82 -4.30
C ILE A 72 2.74 -0.94 -3.29
N GLY A 73 2.91 -1.15 -1.98
CA GLY A 73 2.23 -0.38 -0.94
C GLY A 73 2.60 1.10 -0.94
N GLY A 74 3.89 1.42 -1.14
CA GLY A 74 4.36 2.79 -1.25
C GLY A 74 3.81 3.51 -2.49
N VAL A 75 3.88 2.87 -3.67
CA VAL A 75 3.35 3.46 -4.91
C VAL A 75 1.84 3.60 -4.86
N TYR A 76 1.12 2.61 -4.32
CA TYR A 76 -0.33 2.66 -4.13
C TYR A 76 -0.75 3.90 -3.34
N ILE A 77 -0.21 4.05 -2.12
CA ILE A 77 -0.55 5.16 -1.23
C ILE A 77 -0.07 6.51 -1.80
N GLY A 78 1.11 6.55 -2.44
CA GLY A 78 1.61 7.76 -3.07
C GLY A 78 0.73 8.26 -4.22
N VAL A 79 0.29 7.36 -5.10
CA VAL A 79 -0.59 7.70 -6.25
C VAL A 79 -1.99 8.05 -5.79
N GLU A 80 -2.52 7.33 -4.80
CA GLU A 80 -3.82 7.63 -4.20
C GLU A 80 -3.83 9.06 -3.60
N GLN A 81 -2.78 9.46 -2.90
CA GLN A 81 -2.67 10.82 -2.37
C GLN A 81 -2.54 11.89 -3.46
N LEU A 82 -1.75 11.63 -4.52
CA LEU A 82 -1.60 12.56 -5.64
C LEU A 82 -2.95 12.78 -6.35
N THR A 83 -3.68 11.70 -6.60
CA THR A 83 -5.00 11.76 -7.24
C THR A 83 -6.05 12.42 -6.34
N GLN A 84 -6.01 12.15 -5.03
CA GLN A 84 -6.87 12.81 -4.06
C GLN A 84 -6.58 14.31 -3.98
N ASN A 85 -5.32 14.73 -3.98
CA ASN A 85 -4.93 16.14 -3.96
C ASN A 85 -5.36 16.85 -5.26
N TYR A 86 -5.17 16.20 -6.41
CA TYR A 86 -5.59 16.78 -7.69
C TYR A 86 -7.11 16.92 -7.82
N ARG A 87 -7.88 15.89 -7.40
CA ARG A 87 -9.34 15.86 -7.58
C ARG A 87 -10.12 16.44 -6.41
N GLN A 88 -9.48 16.67 -5.26
CA GLN A 88 -10.11 17.09 -4.00
C GLN A 88 -11.32 16.21 -3.61
N LYS A 89 -11.29 14.94 -4.02
CA LYS A 89 -12.33 13.94 -3.79
C LYS A 89 -11.68 12.70 -3.21
N ARG A 90 -12.32 12.08 -2.23
CA ARG A 90 -11.98 10.76 -1.69
C ARG A 90 -12.99 9.75 -2.22
N ASP A 91 -12.68 9.11 -3.33
CA ASP A 91 -13.51 8.09 -3.98
C ASP A 91 -12.70 6.85 -4.33
N PHE A 92 -13.40 5.73 -4.53
CA PHE A 92 -12.81 4.44 -4.93
C PHE A 92 -11.97 4.51 -6.21
N VAL A 93 -12.19 5.56 -7.02
CA VAL A 93 -11.42 5.82 -8.24
C VAL A 93 -9.96 6.11 -7.91
N ASN A 94 -9.67 6.81 -6.81
CA ASN A 94 -8.29 7.09 -6.41
C ASN A 94 -7.57 5.80 -6.00
N GLY A 95 -8.25 4.92 -5.25
CA GLY A 95 -7.75 3.59 -4.90
C GLY A 95 -7.52 2.74 -6.15
N ALA A 96 -8.49 2.69 -7.06
CA ALA A 96 -8.37 1.94 -8.31
C ALA A 96 -7.18 2.42 -9.17
N VAL A 97 -6.96 3.74 -9.27
CA VAL A 97 -5.81 4.31 -9.99
C VAL A 97 -4.51 3.99 -9.27
N GLY A 98 -4.46 4.10 -7.94
CA GLY A 98 -3.31 3.70 -7.13
C GLY A 98 -2.96 2.22 -7.31
N GLY A 99 -3.96 1.34 -7.28
CA GLY A 99 -3.84 -0.10 -7.51
C GLY A 99 -3.34 -0.42 -8.92
N PHE A 100 -3.91 0.24 -9.93
CA PHE A 100 -3.47 0.07 -11.31
C PHE A 100 -2.00 0.44 -11.49
N VAL A 101 -1.60 1.63 -11.03
CA VAL A 101 -0.23 2.13 -11.20
C VAL A 101 0.76 1.29 -10.41
N ALA A 102 0.45 0.92 -9.16
CA ALA A 102 1.30 0.07 -8.35
C ALA A 102 1.49 -1.32 -8.99
N GLY A 103 0.41 -1.93 -9.49
CA GLY A 103 0.47 -3.22 -10.19
C GLY A 103 1.23 -3.15 -11.50
N ALA A 104 0.87 -2.21 -12.36
CA ALA A 104 1.47 -2.07 -13.68
C ALA A 104 2.96 -1.73 -13.58
N ALA A 105 3.35 -0.81 -12.70
CA ALA A 105 4.75 -0.40 -12.57
C ALA A 105 5.60 -1.49 -11.93
N ILE A 106 5.21 -2.02 -10.77
CA ILE A 106 6.08 -2.93 -10.00
C ILE A 106 6.08 -4.33 -10.59
N LEU A 107 4.90 -4.88 -10.89
CA LEU A 107 4.79 -6.24 -11.44
C LEU A 107 5.09 -6.28 -12.93
N GLY A 108 4.79 -5.20 -13.68
CA GLY A 108 5.22 -5.05 -15.07
C GLY A 108 6.75 -4.98 -15.22
N PHE A 109 7.43 -4.20 -14.36
CA PHE A 109 8.89 -4.14 -14.36
C PHE A 109 9.52 -5.48 -13.99
N LYS A 110 8.98 -6.19 -12.99
CA LYS A 110 9.46 -7.51 -12.58
C LYS A 110 9.19 -8.59 -13.64
N GLY A 111 8.05 -8.54 -14.31
CA GLY A 111 7.65 -9.46 -15.36
C GLY A 111 8.24 -9.15 -16.74
N LYS A 112 8.87 -7.97 -16.92
CA LYS A 112 9.43 -7.47 -18.18
C LYS A 112 8.47 -7.58 -19.37
N SER A 113 7.17 -7.40 -19.12
CA SER A 113 6.11 -7.60 -20.11
C SER A 113 4.99 -6.60 -19.92
N ILE A 114 4.58 -5.98 -21.03
CA ILE A 114 3.44 -5.06 -21.08
C ILE A 114 2.13 -5.81 -20.76
N SER A 115 2.00 -7.05 -21.23
CA SER A 115 0.82 -7.86 -20.92
C SER A 115 0.71 -8.12 -19.42
N THR A 116 1.83 -8.39 -18.75
CA THR A 116 1.88 -8.56 -17.29
C THR A 116 1.59 -7.25 -16.57
N ALA A 117 2.06 -6.11 -17.09
CA ALA A 117 1.76 -4.80 -16.52
C ALA A 117 0.26 -4.50 -16.56
N ILE A 118 -0.39 -4.73 -17.70
CA ILE A 118 -1.81 -4.47 -17.90
C ILE A 118 -2.65 -5.42 -17.03
N SER A 119 -2.35 -6.73 -17.04
CA SER A 119 -3.12 -7.70 -16.27
C SER A 119 -2.96 -7.50 -14.77
N ALA A 120 -1.73 -7.25 -14.29
CA ALA A 120 -1.46 -6.99 -12.89
C ALA A 120 -2.08 -5.68 -12.41
N GLY A 121 -1.95 -4.61 -13.22
CA GLY A 121 -2.59 -3.33 -12.93
C GLY A 121 -4.12 -3.47 -12.86
N ALA A 122 -4.74 -4.14 -13.84
CA ALA A 122 -6.18 -4.36 -13.85
C ALA A 122 -6.65 -5.18 -12.63
N ALA A 123 -5.93 -6.25 -12.29
CA ALA A 123 -6.26 -7.08 -11.13
C ALA A 123 -6.17 -6.29 -9.80
N LEU A 124 -5.12 -5.49 -9.61
CA LEU A 124 -4.96 -4.66 -8.41
C LEU A 124 -5.96 -3.51 -8.34
N ALA A 125 -6.31 -2.91 -9.49
CA ALA A 125 -7.37 -1.90 -9.57
C ALA A 125 -8.73 -2.49 -9.21
N ALA A 126 -9.07 -3.65 -9.77
CA ALA A 126 -10.31 -4.35 -9.46
C ALA A 126 -10.38 -4.77 -7.98
N THR A 127 -9.26 -5.25 -7.43
CA THR A 127 -9.17 -5.61 -6.01
C THR A 127 -9.37 -4.39 -5.12
N SER A 128 -8.72 -3.27 -5.43
CA SER A 128 -8.89 -2.01 -4.69
C SER A 128 -10.33 -1.51 -4.75
N ALA A 129 -10.94 -1.48 -5.94
CA ALA A 129 -12.33 -1.09 -6.11
C ALA A 129 -13.29 -2.02 -5.34
N ALA A 130 -13.03 -3.33 -5.33
CA ALA A 130 -13.84 -4.30 -4.59
C ALA A 130 -13.74 -4.11 -3.06
N ILE A 131 -12.55 -3.81 -2.54
CA ILE A 131 -12.34 -3.49 -1.12
C ILE A 131 -13.13 -2.23 -0.74
N ASP A 132 -13.10 -1.20 -1.58
CA ASP A 132 -13.80 0.06 -1.33
C ASP A 132 -15.34 -0.07 -1.42
N VAL A 133 -15.86 -0.92 -2.32
CA VAL A 133 -17.31 -1.22 -2.43
C VAL A 133 -17.83 -2.00 -1.23
N GLY A 134 -16.98 -2.82 -0.59
CA GLY A 134 -17.32 -3.61 0.60
C GLY A 134 -17.57 -2.82 1.89
N GLY A 135 -17.65 -1.48 1.82
CA GLY A 135 -17.90 -0.62 2.99
C GLY A 135 -16.67 -0.44 3.88
N GLN A 136 -15.50 -0.95 3.47
CA GLN A 136 -14.22 -0.48 3.97
C GLN A 136 -13.80 0.76 3.18
N THR A 137 -14.64 1.82 3.22
CA THR A 137 -14.25 3.13 2.70
C THR A 137 -12.93 3.52 3.35
N THR A 138 -11.84 3.51 2.59
CA THR A 138 -10.50 4.03 2.95
C THR A 138 -10.34 4.22 4.46
N ARG A 139 -10.25 3.12 5.23
CA ARG A 139 -10.13 3.22 6.70
C ARG A 139 -8.74 3.78 6.99
N VAL A 140 -8.65 5.09 7.21
CA VAL A 140 -8.38 5.74 8.50
C VAL A 140 -8.76 7.24 8.37
N ASP A 141 -10.00 7.59 8.72
CA ASP A 141 -10.19 8.71 9.65
C ASP A 141 -10.20 8.06 11.03
N THR A 142 -9.16 8.31 11.84
CA THR A 142 -9.02 7.79 13.22
C THR A 142 -10.01 8.52 14.13
N GLY A 143 -11.30 8.59 13.80
CA GLY A 143 -12.33 9.19 14.65
C GLY A 143 -11.97 10.57 15.22
N LYS A 144 -11.11 11.34 14.57
CA LYS A 144 -10.84 12.72 14.96
C LYS A 144 -11.55 13.56 13.94
N GLU A 145 -12.71 14.06 14.35
CA GLU A 145 -13.45 15.13 13.68
C GLU A 145 -12.47 16.20 13.16
N TYR A 146 -12.04 16.05 11.92
CA TYR A 146 -11.36 17.10 11.18
C TYR A 146 -12.45 17.91 10.48
N TYR A 147 -13.08 18.81 11.23
CA TYR A 147 -13.60 20.04 10.66
C TYR A 147 -12.53 21.13 10.87
N PRO A 148 -12.21 21.94 9.84
CA PRO A 148 -13.23 22.60 9.04
C PRO A 148 -12.92 22.55 7.54
N TYR A 149 -13.10 21.43 6.87
CA TYR A 149 -13.35 21.43 5.42
C TYR A 149 -14.42 20.40 5.06
N THR A 150 -15.59 20.59 5.65
CA THR A 150 -16.80 20.15 4.95
C THR A 150 -17.24 21.27 4.03
N THR A 151 -17.27 20.96 2.74
CA THR A 151 -17.92 21.76 1.72
C THR A 151 -19.44 21.54 1.75
N LYS A 152 -20.04 21.51 2.95
CA LYS A 152 -21.49 21.66 3.14
C LYS A 152 -21.73 22.69 4.23
N LYS A 153 -22.21 23.86 3.79
CA LYS A 153 -22.76 24.91 4.63
C LYS A 153 -23.76 24.27 5.62
N ARG A 154 -23.48 24.36 6.92
CA ARG A 154 -24.47 24.10 7.97
C ARG A 154 -25.66 25.00 7.65
N ALA A 155 -26.83 24.43 7.37
CA ALA A 155 -28.05 25.20 7.29
C ALA A 155 -28.22 25.90 8.64
N ASP A 156 -28.38 27.21 8.59
CA ASP A 156 -28.53 28.09 9.73
C ASP A 156 -29.66 27.54 10.62
N ALA A 157 -29.30 26.99 11.79
CA ALA A 157 -30.26 26.69 12.83
C ALA A 157 -30.48 27.99 13.59
N ALA A 158 -31.43 28.78 13.09
CA ALA A 158 -32.11 29.80 13.86
C ALA A 158 -32.88 29.13 15.02
N ASN A 159 -32.90 29.85 16.13
CA ASN A 159 -33.60 29.65 17.41
C ASN A 159 -32.74 29.07 18.53
#